data_AF-A0A6I2RBY0-F1
#
_entry.id   AF-A0A6I2RBY0-F1
#
_cell.length_a   1.000
_cell.length_b   1.000
_cell.length_c   1.000
_cell.angle_alpha   90.00
_cell.angle_beta   90.00
_cell.angle_gamma   90.00
#
_symmetry.space_group_name_H-M   'P 1'
#
loop_
_entity.id
_entity.type
_entity.pdbx_description
1 polymer ?
#
loop_
_entity_poly.entity_id
_entity_poly.type
_entity_poly.pdbx_seq_one_letter_code
_entity_poly.pdbx_strand_id
1 'polypeptide(L)'
;MIELDEYEMDGIAKLLHIAKRFADRGRLDLLLQASGKDAILSVETYLELEYDLPCLIFEDVTVQRHPEDDWRMFSERTVYIMRDSLLSRFDQLCREYEAVRGILPIENPFASTLEDAVGRFLRMNSYSYDYCLYDSLRDKKGPKLVLIVDDEFEAYYDIPDALFGILDACEDGIDHLETELARLKREAEENKRKVIAFPKKKNARRRKEAA
;
A
#
# COMPACT_ATOMS: atom_id res chain seq x y z
N MET A 1 31.69 -31.67 -10.20
CA MET A 1 31.41 -30.31 -10.70
C MET A 1 29.95 -30.37 -11.10
N ILE A 2 29.06 -29.72 -10.36
CA ILE A 2 27.65 -29.64 -10.75
C ILE A 2 27.64 -28.60 -11.87
N GLU A 3 27.37 -29.02 -13.10
CA GLU A 3 27.11 -28.07 -14.19
C GLU A 3 25.73 -27.47 -13.90
N LEU A 4 25.72 -26.21 -13.48
CA LEU A 4 24.49 -25.44 -13.34
C LEU A 4 24.10 -25.00 -14.75
N ASP A 5 22.92 -25.40 -15.20
CA ASP A 5 22.37 -24.91 -16.45
C ASP A 5 21.81 -23.49 -16.30
N GLU A 6 21.43 -22.88 -17.42
CA GLU A 6 20.92 -21.51 -17.45
C GLU A 6 19.64 -21.34 -16.62
N TYR A 7 18.79 -22.38 -16.58
CA TYR A 7 17.55 -22.38 -15.81
C TYR A 7 17.85 -22.36 -14.31
N GLU A 8 18.78 -23.21 -13.85
CA GLU A 8 19.22 -23.25 -12.46
C GLU A 8 19.84 -21.92 -12.02
N MET A 9 20.69 -21.34 -12.88
CA MET A 9 21.31 -20.04 -12.61
C MET A 9 20.29 -18.90 -12.52
N ASP A 10 19.26 -18.90 -13.37
CA ASP A 10 18.20 -17.88 -13.35
C ASP A 10 17.36 -17.94 -12.06
N GLY A 11 16.92 -19.13 -11.64
CA GLY A 11 16.17 -19.27 -10.38
C GLY A 11 16.99 -18.88 -9.15
N ILE A 12 18.28 -19.24 -9.12
CA ILE A 12 19.19 -18.80 -8.05
C ILE A 12 19.31 -17.27 -8.04
N ALA A 13 19.46 -16.63 -9.20
CA ALA A 13 19.53 -15.17 -9.29
C ALA A 13 18.24 -14.50 -8.81
N LYS A 14 17.08 -15.02 -9.19
CA LYS A 14 15.76 -14.55 -8.73
C LYS A 14 15.62 -14.71 -7.21
N LEU A 15 15.99 -15.86 -6.65
CA LEU A 15 15.94 -16.10 -5.21
C LEU A 15 16.84 -15.15 -4.43
N LEU A 16 18.07 -14.90 -4.91
CA LEU A 16 19.00 -13.95 -4.30
C LEU A 16 18.47 -12.51 -4.36
N HIS A 17 17.83 -12.14 -5.48
CA HIS A 17 17.17 -10.84 -5.61
C HIS A 17 16.06 -10.68 -4.56
N ILE A 18 15.17 -11.67 -4.45
CA ILE A 18 14.10 -11.70 -3.44
C ILE A 18 14.70 -11.60 -2.03
N ALA A 19 15.68 -12.45 -1.70
CA ALA A 19 16.33 -12.46 -0.39
C ALA A 19 16.94 -11.10 -0.03
N LYS A 20 17.58 -10.42 -0.99
CA LYS A 20 18.08 -9.07 -0.81
C LYS A 20 16.95 -8.10 -0.46
N ARG A 21 15.81 -8.12 -1.17
CA ARG A 21 14.69 -7.20 -0.90
C ARG A 21 14.08 -7.37 0.48
N PHE A 22 14.00 -8.62 0.96
CA PHE A 22 13.60 -8.91 2.33
C PHE A 22 14.67 -8.47 3.35
N ALA A 23 15.95 -8.70 3.06
CA ALA A 23 17.05 -8.29 3.94
C ALA A 23 17.14 -6.77 4.10
N ASP A 24 16.96 -6.00 3.02
CA ASP A 24 16.97 -4.53 3.02
C ASP A 24 15.90 -3.94 3.96
N ARG A 25 14.84 -4.71 4.27
CA ARG A 25 13.76 -4.33 5.19
C ARG A 25 13.79 -5.06 6.54
N GLY A 26 14.86 -5.78 6.82
CA GLY A 26 15.02 -6.52 8.08
C GLY A 26 14.08 -7.71 8.23
N ARG A 27 13.61 -8.27 7.10
CA ARG A 27 12.59 -9.32 7.03
C ARG A 27 13.09 -10.64 6.43
N LEU A 28 14.41 -10.79 6.30
CA LEU A 28 15.03 -12.00 5.75
C LEU A 28 14.66 -13.26 6.54
N ASP A 29 14.48 -13.14 7.85
CA ASP A 29 14.07 -14.23 8.73
C ASP A 29 12.73 -14.86 8.32
N LEU A 30 11.75 -14.05 7.89
CA LEU A 30 10.45 -14.54 7.42
C LEU A 30 10.59 -15.34 6.12
N LEU A 31 11.43 -14.87 5.19
CA LEU A 31 11.71 -15.60 3.96
C LEU A 31 12.40 -16.93 4.25
N LEU A 32 13.40 -16.93 5.15
CA LEU A 32 14.13 -18.15 5.53
C LEU A 32 13.26 -19.16 6.30
N GLN A 33 12.29 -18.68 7.07
CA GLN A 33 11.31 -19.55 7.73
C GLN A 33 10.38 -20.21 6.71
N ALA A 34 9.93 -19.45 5.71
CA ALA A 34 9.08 -19.96 4.63
C ALA A 34 9.82 -20.98 3.75
N SER A 35 11.11 -20.76 3.48
CA SER A 35 11.93 -21.66 2.67
C SER A 35 12.29 -22.98 3.37
N GLY A 36 12.04 -23.08 4.68
CA GLY A 36 12.40 -24.25 5.49
C GLY A 36 13.86 -24.23 5.99
N LYS A 37 14.13 -25.07 7.00
CA LYS A 37 15.40 -25.07 7.77
C LYS A 37 16.64 -25.46 6.97
N ASP A 38 16.46 -26.16 5.86
CA ASP A 38 17.54 -26.68 5.01
C ASP A 38 17.45 -26.10 3.58
N ALA A 39 16.87 -24.90 3.45
CA ALA A 39 16.72 -24.22 2.16
C ALA A 39 18.09 -24.08 1.47
N ILE A 40 18.16 -24.62 0.26
CA ILE A 40 19.31 -24.48 -0.63
C ILE A 40 19.03 -23.37 -1.63
N LEU A 41 20.08 -22.76 -2.17
CA LEU A 41 19.93 -21.86 -3.31
C LEU A 41 19.70 -22.71 -4.55
N SER A 42 18.44 -22.90 -4.93
CA SER A 42 18.04 -23.61 -6.14
C SER A 42 16.80 -22.98 -6.78
N VAL A 43 16.53 -23.35 -8.04
CA VAL A 43 15.25 -23.01 -8.69
C VAL A 43 14.06 -23.60 -7.94
N GLU A 44 14.19 -24.83 -7.42
CA GLU A 44 13.11 -25.51 -6.71
C GLU A 44 12.64 -24.68 -5.49
N THR A 45 13.59 -24.17 -4.69
CA THR A 45 13.28 -23.29 -3.57
C THR A 45 12.64 -21.97 -4.04
N TYR A 46 13.04 -21.43 -5.19
CA TYR A 46 12.37 -20.26 -5.77
C TYR A 46 10.90 -20.56 -6.12
N LEU A 47 10.64 -21.65 -6.84
CA LEU A 47 9.28 -22.04 -7.27
C LEU A 47 8.37 -22.35 -6.09
N GLU A 48 8.90 -22.95 -5.02
CA GLU A 48 8.14 -23.21 -3.80
C GLU A 48 7.70 -21.91 -3.10
N LEU A 49 8.52 -20.86 -3.18
CA LEU A 49 8.29 -19.59 -2.49
C LEU A 49 7.45 -18.59 -3.28
N GLU A 50 7.44 -18.67 -4.60
CA GLU A 50 6.97 -17.58 -5.46
C GLU A 50 5.50 -17.19 -5.21
N TYR A 51 4.66 -18.18 -4.90
CA TYR A 51 3.24 -18.01 -4.55
C TYR A 51 3.03 -17.44 -3.13
N ASP A 52 4.00 -17.62 -2.24
CA ASP A 52 3.91 -17.17 -0.86
C ASP A 52 4.42 -15.74 -0.67
N LEU A 53 5.12 -15.16 -1.66
CA LEU A 53 5.71 -13.82 -1.56
C LEU A 53 4.70 -12.74 -1.10
N PRO A 54 3.48 -12.64 -1.66
CA PRO A 54 2.50 -11.66 -1.16
C PRO A 54 2.13 -11.88 0.31
N CYS A 55 1.95 -13.14 0.72
CA CYS A 55 1.60 -13.56 2.08
C CYS A 55 2.72 -13.29 3.08
N LEU A 56 3.96 -13.34 2.63
CA LEU A 56 5.08 -12.91 3.44
C LEU A 56 5.04 -11.38 3.57
N ILE A 57 4.82 -10.63 2.49
CA ILE A 57 5.01 -9.17 2.48
C ILE A 57 3.94 -8.42 3.27
N PHE A 58 2.66 -8.73 3.07
CA PHE A 58 1.54 -8.04 3.71
C PHE A 58 1.12 -8.69 5.02
N GLU A 59 0.62 -7.89 5.96
CA GLU A 59 0.19 -8.37 7.29
C GLU A 59 -1.00 -9.34 7.23
N ASP A 60 -1.99 -9.08 6.38
CA ASP A 60 -3.21 -9.90 6.24
C ASP A 60 -3.50 -10.15 4.76
N VAL A 61 -3.30 -11.40 4.33
CA VAL A 61 -3.52 -11.83 2.95
C VAL A 61 -4.51 -12.97 2.90
N THR A 62 -5.62 -12.76 2.21
CA THR A 62 -6.54 -13.83 1.81
C THR A 62 -6.23 -14.26 0.39
N VAL A 63 -5.92 -15.54 0.21
CA VAL A 63 -5.65 -16.13 -1.12
C VAL A 63 -6.89 -16.90 -1.58
N GLN A 64 -7.37 -16.61 -2.79
CA GLN A 64 -8.43 -17.37 -3.46
C GLN A 64 -7.87 -18.00 -4.72
N ARG A 65 -7.90 -19.33 -4.80
CA ARG A 65 -7.51 -20.09 -5.99
C ARG A 65 -8.77 -20.57 -6.70
N HIS A 66 -8.95 -20.18 -7.94
CA HIS A 66 -10.04 -20.64 -8.79
C HIS A 66 -9.53 -21.79 -9.66
N PRO A 67 -10.06 -23.01 -9.49
CA PRO A 67 -9.62 -24.17 -10.27
C PRO A 67 -10.06 -24.07 -11.73
N GLU A 68 -9.28 -24.69 -12.61
CA GLU A 68 -9.51 -24.86 -14.05
C GLU A 68 -10.91 -25.42 -14.40
N ASP A 69 -11.53 -26.19 -13.50
CA ASP A 69 -12.77 -26.93 -13.76
C ASP A 69 -14.05 -26.06 -13.89
N ASP A 70 -13.98 -24.74 -13.63
CA ASP A 70 -15.06 -23.85 -14.05
C ASP A 70 -14.93 -23.60 -15.54
N TRP A 71 -15.69 -24.33 -16.36
CA TRP A 71 -15.78 -24.20 -17.82
C TRP A 71 -16.04 -22.77 -18.35
N ARG A 72 -16.34 -21.80 -17.46
CA ARG A 72 -16.48 -20.36 -17.77
C ARG A 72 -15.18 -19.58 -17.62
N MET A 73 -14.16 -20.13 -16.97
CA MET A 73 -12.83 -19.57 -16.82
C MET A 73 -11.84 -20.36 -17.69
N PHE A 74 -11.07 -19.64 -18.49
CA PHE A 74 -10.13 -20.22 -19.46
C PHE A 74 -8.72 -20.44 -18.89
N SER A 75 -8.47 -20.07 -17.62
CA SER A 75 -7.17 -20.19 -16.94
C SER A 75 -7.33 -20.31 -15.42
N GLU A 76 -6.39 -20.99 -14.76
CA GLU A 76 -6.27 -20.96 -13.30
C GLU A 76 -5.97 -19.53 -12.84
N ARG A 77 -6.69 -19.06 -11.80
CA ARG A 77 -6.49 -17.71 -11.25
C ARG A 77 -6.21 -17.77 -9.77
N THR A 78 -5.16 -17.05 -9.37
CA THR A 78 -4.87 -16.78 -7.96
C THR A 78 -5.14 -15.32 -7.66
N VAL A 79 -6.03 -15.07 -6.70
CA VAL A 79 -6.38 -13.73 -6.23
C VAL A 79 -5.82 -13.53 -4.83
N TYR A 80 -4.89 -12.59 -4.70
CA TYR A 80 -4.35 -12.12 -3.43
C TYR A 80 -5.12 -10.87 -3.00
N ILE A 81 -5.82 -10.97 -1.87
CA ILE A 81 -6.51 -9.85 -1.24
C ILE A 81 -5.67 -9.44 -0.03
N MET A 82 -4.94 -8.34 -0.17
CA MET A 82 -3.91 -7.90 0.75
C MET A 82 -4.38 -6.68 1.55
N ARG A 83 -4.22 -6.74 2.87
CA ARG A 83 -4.51 -5.68 3.82
C ARG A 83 -3.30 -5.43 4.69
N ASP A 84 -3.14 -4.17 5.07
CA ASP A 84 -1.99 -3.73 5.86
C ASP A 84 -2.40 -2.60 6.80
N SER A 85 -1.77 -2.55 7.97
CA SER A 85 -1.90 -1.44 8.90
C SER A 85 -1.46 -0.11 8.28
N LEU A 86 -0.44 -0.10 7.40
CA LEU A 86 0.00 1.09 6.67
C LEU A 86 -1.08 1.60 5.71
N LEU A 87 -1.67 0.71 4.90
CA LEU A 87 -2.79 1.08 4.02
C LEU A 87 -3.96 1.68 4.82
N SER A 88 -4.28 1.05 5.95
CA SER A 88 -5.37 1.48 6.83
C SER A 88 -5.09 2.85 7.46
N ARG A 89 -3.86 3.08 7.92
CA ARG A 89 -3.43 4.35 8.51
C ARG A 89 -3.42 5.47 7.47
N PHE A 90 -2.88 5.19 6.28
CA PHE A 90 -2.82 6.14 5.18
C PHE A 90 -4.22 6.59 4.76
N ASP A 91 -5.15 5.65 4.51
CA ASP A 91 -6.53 5.99 4.15
C ASP A 91 -7.21 6.81 5.25
N GLN A 92 -7.04 6.43 6.53
CA GLN A 92 -7.59 7.20 7.65
C GLN A 92 -7.11 8.66 7.65
N LEU A 93 -5.81 8.89 7.45
CA LEU A 93 -5.23 10.24 7.42
C LEU A 93 -5.69 11.02 6.19
N CYS A 94 -5.84 10.37 5.04
CA CYS A 94 -6.47 10.97 3.87
C CYS A 94 -7.89 11.48 4.17
N ARG A 95 -8.72 10.68 4.86
CA ARG A 95 -10.08 11.12 5.28
C ARG A 95 -10.04 12.28 6.27
N GLU A 96 -9.10 12.27 7.19
CA GLU A 96 -8.94 13.38 8.12
C GLU A 96 -8.52 14.66 7.37
N TYR A 97 -7.58 14.56 6.44
CA TYR A 97 -7.13 15.66 5.61
C TYR A 97 -8.25 16.25 4.76
N GLU A 98 -9.04 15.39 4.11
CA GLU A 98 -10.23 15.76 3.34
C GLU A 98 -11.23 16.53 4.21
N ALA A 99 -11.52 16.03 5.41
CA ALA A 99 -12.45 16.67 6.35
C ALA A 99 -11.93 18.03 6.86
N VAL A 100 -10.63 18.15 7.16
CA VAL A 100 -10.02 19.41 7.62
C VAL A 100 -10.00 20.45 6.50
N ARG A 101 -9.78 20.04 5.25
CA ARG A 101 -9.72 20.93 4.09
C ARG A 101 -11.07 21.19 3.44
N GLY A 102 -12.08 20.38 3.76
CA GLY A 102 -13.41 20.46 3.12
C GLY A 102 -13.38 20.09 1.65
N ILE A 103 -12.51 19.16 1.25
CA ILE A 103 -12.33 18.70 -0.14
C ILE A 103 -12.89 17.29 -0.32
N LEU A 104 -13.18 16.93 -1.57
CA LEU A 104 -13.60 15.57 -1.92
C LEU A 104 -12.37 14.64 -2.08
N PRO A 105 -12.57 13.30 -1.98
CA PRO A 105 -11.49 12.33 -2.18
C PRO A 105 -10.74 12.47 -3.50
N ILE A 106 -11.45 12.79 -4.59
CA ILE A 106 -10.87 12.99 -5.92
C ILE A 106 -9.96 14.24 -6.00
N GLU A 107 -10.11 15.16 -5.04
CA GLU A 107 -9.29 16.37 -4.94
C GLU A 107 -8.11 16.19 -3.98
N ASN A 108 -8.01 15.04 -3.30
CA ASN A 108 -6.97 14.75 -2.33
C ASN A 108 -5.66 14.32 -3.05
N PRO A 109 -4.59 15.15 -3.03
CA PRO A 109 -3.36 14.83 -3.74
C PRO A 109 -2.65 13.59 -3.17
N PHE A 110 -2.87 13.25 -1.90
CA PHE A 110 -2.27 12.07 -1.27
C PHE A 110 -2.92 10.79 -1.78
N ALA A 111 -4.25 10.78 -1.92
CA ALA A 111 -4.96 9.65 -2.49
C ALA A 111 -4.48 9.34 -3.92
N SER A 112 -4.34 10.37 -4.76
CA SER A 112 -3.79 10.22 -6.11
C SER A 112 -2.33 9.73 -6.09
N THR A 113 -1.51 10.21 -5.15
CA THR A 113 -0.11 9.77 -5.02
C THR A 113 -0.02 8.27 -4.73
N LEU A 114 -0.90 7.72 -3.89
CA LEU A 114 -0.93 6.28 -3.63
C LEU A 114 -1.42 5.50 -4.86
N GLU A 115 -2.47 5.96 -5.54
CA GLU A 115 -2.95 5.35 -6.80
C GLU A 115 -1.83 5.31 -7.86
N ASP A 116 -1.10 6.42 -8.03
CA ASP A 116 0.05 6.52 -8.94
C ASP A 116 1.20 5.61 -8.51
N ALA A 117 1.48 5.49 -7.21
CA ALA A 117 2.50 4.59 -6.68
C ALA A 117 2.15 3.13 -6.97
N VAL A 118 0.91 2.70 -6.70
CA VAL A 118 0.41 1.36 -7.03
C VAL A 118 0.54 1.12 -8.54
N GLY A 119 0.09 2.07 -9.37
CA GLY A 119 0.17 1.96 -10.82
C GLY A 119 1.60 1.86 -11.36
N ARG A 120 2.54 2.57 -10.72
CA ARG A 120 3.97 2.54 -11.07
C ARG A 120 4.62 1.22 -10.66
N PHE A 121 4.39 0.77 -9.43
CA PHE A 121 5.09 -0.38 -8.85
C PHE A 121 4.54 -1.72 -9.35
N LEU A 122 3.23 -1.82 -9.59
CA LEU A 122 2.64 -3.02 -10.18
C LEU A 122 2.74 -3.08 -11.69
N ARG A 123 3.50 -2.19 -12.35
CA ARG A 123 3.80 -2.30 -13.78
C ARG A 123 4.92 -3.30 -14.04
N MET A 124 4.68 -4.54 -13.62
CA MET A 124 5.60 -5.68 -13.73
C MET A 124 5.71 -6.17 -15.18
N ASN A 125 6.83 -6.81 -15.50
CA ASN A 125 7.12 -7.32 -16.84
C ASN A 125 6.41 -8.67 -17.10
N SER A 126 5.09 -8.67 -17.01
CA SER A 126 4.20 -9.77 -17.39
C SER A 126 2.92 -9.17 -17.99
N TYR A 127 2.12 -9.98 -18.68
CA TYR A 127 0.81 -9.59 -19.22
C TYR A 127 -0.36 -10.31 -18.53
N SER A 128 -0.07 -11.33 -17.73
CA SER A 128 -1.07 -12.26 -17.17
C SER A 128 -1.43 -11.92 -15.72
N TYR A 129 -1.74 -10.65 -15.47
CA TYR A 129 -2.20 -10.18 -14.17
C TYR A 129 -3.06 -8.91 -14.28
N ASP A 130 -3.82 -8.65 -13.22
CA ASP A 130 -4.55 -7.40 -13.02
C ASP A 130 -4.49 -7.01 -11.53
N TYR A 131 -4.75 -5.75 -11.22
CA TYR A 131 -4.76 -5.27 -9.85
C TYR A 131 -5.76 -4.15 -9.60
N CYS A 132 -6.21 -4.05 -8.35
CA CYS A 132 -7.16 -3.04 -7.92
C CYS A 132 -6.84 -2.55 -6.51
N LEU A 133 -6.77 -1.23 -6.33
CA LEU A 133 -6.74 -0.59 -5.03
C LEU A 133 -8.18 -0.21 -4.60
N TYR A 134 -8.55 -0.61 -3.39
CA TYR A 134 -9.80 -0.22 -2.75
C TYR A 134 -9.49 0.65 -1.54
N ASP A 135 -10.27 1.71 -1.37
CA ASP A 135 -10.28 2.57 -0.18
C ASP A 135 -11.45 2.20 0.75
N SER A 136 -11.54 2.86 1.91
CA SER A 136 -12.63 2.62 2.86
C SER A 136 -14.01 3.09 2.37
N LEU A 137 -14.08 3.90 1.32
CA LEU A 137 -15.35 4.32 0.70
C LEU A 137 -15.91 3.23 -0.20
N ARG A 138 -15.03 2.49 -0.91
CA ARG A 138 -15.40 1.40 -1.82
C ARG A 138 -15.59 0.07 -1.09
N ASP A 139 -14.95 -0.15 0.06
CA ASP A 139 -15.11 -1.36 0.86
C ASP A 139 -15.26 -1.06 2.37
N LYS A 140 -16.36 -1.54 2.95
CA LYS A 140 -16.66 -1.40 4.39
C LYS A 140 -15.66 -2.11 5.30
N LYS A 141 -14.91 -3.08 4.78
CA LYS A 141 -13.84 -3.78 5.50
C LYS A 141 -12.53 -2.98 5.54
N GLY A 142 -12.50 -1.78 4.94
CA GLY A 142 -11.32 -0.92 4.89
C GLY A 142 -10.48 -1.14 3.63
N PRO A 143 -9.40 -0.35 3.47
CA PRO A 143 -8.57 -0.36 2.28
C PRO A 143 -7.88 -1.71 2.08
N LYS A 144 -7.65 -2.06 0.82
CA LYS A 144 -6.98 -3.30 0.40
C LYS A 144 -6.41 -3.16 -1.00
N LEU A 145 -5.34 -3.91 -1.24
CA LEU A 145 -4.80 -4.14 -2.57
C LEU A 145 -5.23 -5.54 -3.02
N VAL A 146 -5.78 -5.64 -4.23
CA VAL A 146 -6.11 -6.91 -4.86
C VAL A 146 -5.15 -7.12 -6.02
N LEU A 147 -4.45 -8.25 -6.03
CA LEU A 147 -3.61 -8.69 -7.15
C LEU A 147 -4.20 -10.01 -7.68
N ILE A 148 -4.47 -10.06 -8.97
CA ILE A 148 -4.99 -11.24 -9.68
C ILE A 148 -3.88 -11.69 -10.60
N VAL A 149 -3.40 -12.92 -10.44
CA VAL A 149 -2.42 -13.53 -11.35
C VAL A 149 -3.06 -14.74 -12.02
N ASP A 150 -2.87 -14.84 -13.33
CA ASP A 150 -3.26 -15.99 -14.12
C ASP A 150 -2.07 -16.99 -14.18
N ASP A 151 -2.31 -18.20 -14.68
CA ASP A 151 -1.34 -19.28 -14.85
C ASP A 151 -0.06 -18.90 -15.63
N GLU A 152 -0.17 -18.00 -16.60
CA GLU A 152 0.96 -17.50 -17.41
C GLU A 152 1.76 -16.36 -16.73
N PHE A 153 1.52 -16.07 -15.44
CA PHE A 153 2.26 -15.01 -14.74
C PHE A 153 3.68 -15.46 -14.36
N GLU A 154 4.70 -14.92 -15.03
CA GLU A 154 6.11 -15.30 -14.80
C GLU A 154 6.93 -14.28 -13.98
N ALA A 155 6.34 -13.16 -13.56
CA ALA A 155 7.05 -12.05 -12.91
C ALA A 155 7.01 -12.10 -11.37
N TYR A 156 6.92 -13.28 -10.76
CA TYR A 156 6.85 -13.40 -9.29
C TYR A 156 8.07 -12.78 -8.57
N TYR A 157 9.26 -12.82 -9.20
CA TYR A 157 10.46 -12.20 -8.64
C TYR A 157 10.39 -10.65 -8.54
N ASP A 158 9.47 -10.00 -9.28
CA ASP A 158 9.20 -8.56 -9.17
C ASP A 158 8.25 -8.21 -8.01
N ILE A 159 7.49 -9.19 -7.49
CA ILE A 159 6.50 -8.98 -6.41
C ILE A 159 7.11 -8.29 -5.19
N PRO A 160 8.28 -8.70 -4.67
CA PRO A 160 8.88 -8.02 -3.52
C PRO A 160 9.17 -6.55 -3.79
N ASP A 161 9.68 -6.22 -4.97
CA ASP A 161 9.95 -4.83 -5.33
C ASP A 161 8.68 -4.00 -5.44
N ALA A 162 7.66 -4.58 -6.08
CA ALA A 162 6.38 -3.91 -6.27
C ALA A 162 5.65 -3.67 -4.93
N LEU A 163 5.46 -4.72 -4.16
CA LEU A 163 4.66 -4.68 -2.94
C LEU A 163 5.36 -3.90 -1.83
N PHE A 164 6.66 -4.09 -1.62
CA PHE A 164 7.37 -3.26 -0.67
C PHE A 164 7.43 -1.79 -1.11
N GLY A 165 7.60 -1.51 -2.40
CA GLY A 165 7.59 -0.12 -2.88
C GLY A 165 6.26 0.60 -2.60
N ILE A 166 5.14 -0.12 -2.63
CA ILE A 166 3.83 0.42 -2.25
C ILE A 166 3.77 0.71 -0.75
N LEU A 167 4.26 -0.21 0.10
CA LEU A 167 4.30 0.00 1.55
C LEU A 167 5.21 1.18 1.92
N ASP A 168 6.38 1.30 1.31
CA ASP A 168 7.29 2.43 1.49
C ASP A 168 6.59 3.75 1.09
N ALA A 169 5.85 3.76 -0.03
CA ALA A 169 5.09 4.93 -0.46
C ALA A 169 3.96 5.30 0.51
N CYS A 170 3.33 4.30 1.14
CA CYS A 170 2.37 4.55 2.22
C CYS A 170 3.04 5.16 3.45
N GLU A 171 4.20 4.64 3.87
CA GLU A 171 4.95 5.14 5.02
C GLU A 171 5.38 6.61 4.80
N ASP A 172 6.05 6.90 3.68
CA ASP A 172 6.45 8.26 3.30
C ASP A 172 5.24 9.22 3.23
N GLY A 173 4.13 8.72 2.70
CA GLY A 173 2.89 9.49 2.56
C GLY A 173 2.19 9.74 3.89
N ILE A 174 2.24 8.79 4.83
CA ILE A 174 1.76 8.95 6.22
C ILE A 174 2.53 10.07 6.90
N ASP A 175 3.86 10.05 6.84
CA ASP A 175 4.72 11.08 7.47
C ASP A 175 4.39 12.48 6.96
N HIS A 176 4.17 12.60 5.65
CA HIS A 176 3.78 13.87 5.04
C HIS A 176 2.37 14.32 5.47
N LEU A 177 1.39 13.39 5.45
CA LEU A 177 0.02 13.66 5.88
C LEU A 177 -0.05 14.13 7.33
N GLU A 178 0.67 13.45 8.24
CA GLU A 178 0.72 13.81 9.65
C GLU A 178 1.32 15.20 9.86
N THR A 179 2.39 15.52 9.13
CA THR A 179 3.03 16.83 9.17
C THR A 179 2.08 17.95 8.72
N GLU A 180 1.40 17.75 7.58
CA GLU A 180 0.45 18.72 7.03
C GLU A 180 -0.78 18.89 7.94
N LEU A 181 -1.35 17.79 8.46
CA LEU A 181 -2.46 17.84 9.41
C LEU A 181 -2.08 18.58 10.70
N ALA A 182 -0.88 18.36 11.23
CA ALA A 182 -0.38 19.07 12.39
C ALA A 182 -0.20 20.58 12.11
N ARG A 183 0.20 20.97 10.90
CA ARG A 183 0.26 22.38 10.49
C ARG A 183 -1.15 22.99 10.45
N LEU A 184 -2.09 22.36 9.76
CA LEU A 184 -3.47 22.84 9.60
C LEU A 184 -4.19 22.99 10.94
N LYS A 185 -4.00 22.04 11.87
CA LYS A 185 -4.58 22.11 13.23
C LYS A 185 -4.04 23.31 14.01
N ARG A 186 -2.73 23.61 13.91
CA ARG A 186 -2.12 24.79 14.55
C ARG A 186 -2.66 26.10 13.99
N GLU A 187 -2.74 26.21 12.67
CA GLU A 187 -3.31 27.38 11.99
C GLU A 187 -4.77 27.62 12.40
N ALA A 188 -5.57 26.56 12.47
CA ALA A 188 -6.96 26.65 12.90
C ALA A 188 -7.09 27.16 14.36
N GLU A 189 -6.23 26.70 15.26
CA GLU A 189 -6.21 27.13 16.67
C GLU A 189 -5.77 28.59 16.81
N GLU A 190 -4.74 29.03 16.07
CA GLU A 190 -4.34 30.43 16.03
C GLU A 190 -5.44 31.35 15.50
N ASN A 191 -6.13 30.92 14.44
CA ASN A 191 -7.24 31.68 13.87
C ASN A 191 -8.42 31.79 14.85
N LYS A 192 -8.76 30.72 15.58
CA LYS A 192 -9.77 30.76 16.65
C LYS A 192 -9.38 31.77 17.75
N ARG A 193 -8.12 31.78 18.19
CA ARG A 193 -7.64 32.74 19.20
C ARG A 193 -7.73 34.19 18.72
N LYS A 194 -7.38 34.45 17.45
CA LYS A 194 -7.51 35.80 16.83
C LYS A 194 -8.97 36.25 16.76
N VAL A 195 -9.91 35.36 16.42
CA VAL A 195 -11.35 35.68 16.37
C VAL A 195 -11.91 36.00 17.76
N ILE A 196 -11.49 35.27 18.80
CA ILE A 196 -11.89 35.55 20.19
C ILE A 196 -11.29 36.88 20.69
N ALA A 197 -10.08 37.23 20.25
CA ALA A 197 -9.37 38.44 20.66
C ALA A 197 -9.90 39.74 20.03
N PHE A 198 -10.77 39.70 19.02
CA PHE A 198 -11.44 40.90 18.49
C PHE A 198 -12.58 41.35 19.43
N PRO A 199 -12.42 42.42 20.23
CA PRO A 199 -13.49 42.87 21.11
C PRO A 199 -14.56 43.57 20.27
N LYS A 200 -15.83 43.21 20.48
CA LYS A 200 -16.97 44.01 20.00
C LYS A 200 -16.74 45.46 20.40
N LYS A 201 -16.47 46.35 19.43
CA LYS A 201 -16.50 47.80 19.65
C LYS A 201 -17.82 48.12 20.35
N LYS A 202 -17.74 48.47 21.64
CA LYS A 202 -18.88 48.99 22.41
C LYS A 202 -19.36 50.24 21.66
N ASN A 203 -20.45 50.11 20.91
CA ASN A 203 -21.20 51.27 20.44
C ASN A 203 -21.74 51.98 21.69
N ALA A 204 -20.97 52.93 22.19
CA ALA A 204 -21.38 53.85 23.25
C ALA A 204 -22.56 54.67 22.70
N ARG A 205 -23.75 54.18 23.02
CA ARG A 205 -25.04 54.86 22.86
C ARG A 205 -24.94 56.22 23.57
N ARG A 206 -24.67 57.30 22.83
CA ARG A 206 -24.97 58.66 23.31
C ARG A 206 -26.49 58.82 23.27
N ARG A 207 -27.15 58.40 24.35
CA ARG A 207 -28.41 59.04 24.75
C ARG A 207 -28.04 60.47 25.17
N LYS A 208 -28.42 61.45 24.37
CA LYS A 208 -28.69 62.79 24.88
C LYS A 208 -30.18 62.86 25.13
N GLU A 209 -30.54 62.83 26.41
CA GLU A 209 -31.83 63.30 26.89
C GLU A 209 -31.83 64.84 26.92
N ALA A 210 -32.98 65.39 26.53
CA ALA A 210 -33.63 66.65 26.90
C ALA A 210 -32.80 67.89 27.30
N ALA A 211 -33.00 68.99 26.57
CA ALA A 211 -33.67 70.21 27.05
C ALA A 211 -33.93 71.15 25.86
#